data_AF-A0A101CLT1-F1
#
_entry.id   AF-A0A101CLT1-F1
#
_cell.length_a   1.000
_cell.length_b   1.000
_cell.length_c   1.000
_cell.angle_alpha   90.00
_cell.angle_beta   90.00
_cell.angle_gamma   90.00
#
_symmetry.space_group_name_H-M   'P 1'
#
loop_
_entity.id
_entity.type
_entity.pdbx_description
1 polymer ?
#
loop_
_entity_poly.entity_id
_entity_poly.type
_entity_poly.pdbx_seq_one_letter_code
_entity_poly.pdbx_strand_id
1 'polypeptide(L)'
;MLERLVDDNDEFFMAVERLGRHQVPGLARIEPYGDTTLRGEAVDQMVPELEALDLAPLGIGEHEVVTTLLAWGQRCRTDRELRIAFSGD
;
A
#
# COMPACT_ATOMS: atom_id res chain seq x y z
N MET A 1 1.43 -17.50 10.46
CA MET A 1 1.60 -16.08 10.12
C MET A 1 0.85 -15.84 8.82
N LEU A 2 -0.17 -14.98 8.84
CA LEU A 2 -1.01 -14.71 7.67
C LEU A 2 -0.49 -13.44 6.99
N GLU A 3 -0.29 -13.50 5.68
CA GLU A 3 0.30 -12.42 4.88
C GLU A 3 -0.63 -12.11 3.71
N ARG A 4 -0.78 -10.82 3.42
CA ARG A 4 -1.32 -10.39 2.13
C ARG A 4 -0.17 -10.06 1.21
N LEU A 5 -0.05 -10.83 0.14
CA LEU A 5 0.76 -10.47 -1.00
C LEU A 5 0.01 -9.42 -1.83
N VAL A 6 0.67 -8.29 -2.02
CA VAL A 6 0.32 -7.27 -3.02
C VAL A 6 1.42 -7.39 -4.08
N ASP A 7 1.02 -7.71 -5.29
CA ASP A 7 1.88 -7.61 -6.44
C ASP A 7 2.20 -6.12 -6.63
N ASP A 8 3.47 -5.73 -6.61
CA ASP A 8 3.88 -4.34 -6.83
C ASP A 8 3.96 -4.01 -8.33
N ASN A 9 3.05 -4.59 -9.11
CA ASN A 9 2.90 -4.40 -10.53
C ASN A 9 2.66 -2.94 -10.96
N ASP A 10 2.57 -2.74 -12.28
CA ASP A 10 2.38 -1.43 -12.91
C ASP A 10 1.23 -0.63 -12.27
N GLU A 11 0.13 -1.26 -11.86
CA GLU A 11 -0.98 -0.58 -11.19
C GLU A 11 -0.60 0.01 -9.82
N PHE A 12 0.24 -0.65 -9.03
CA PHE A 12 0.74 -0.08 -7.77
C PHE A 12 1.60 1.16 -8.03
N PHE A 13 2.57 1.07 -8.94
CA PHE A 13 3.46 2.19 -9.23
C PHE A 13 2.71 3.34 -9.91
N MET A 14 1.78 3.06 -10.82
CA MET A 14 0.92 4.08 -11.41
C MET A 14 0.04 4.76 -10.35
N ALA A 15 -0.48 4.02 -9.36
CA ALA A 15 -1.25 4.61 -8.27
C ALA A 15 -0.39 5.59 -7.47
N VAL A 16 0.82 5.18 -7.06
CA VAL A 16 1.75 6.04 -6.31
C VAL A 16 2.12 7.30 -7.07
N GLU A 17 2.38 7.19 -8.38
CA GLU A 17 2.71 8.35 -9.22
C GLU A 17 1.51 9.29 -9.41
N ARG A 18 0.29 8.75 -9.62
CA ARG A 18 -0.92 9.57 -9.81
C ARG A 18 -1.41 10.27 -8.54
N LEU A 19 -1.26 9.62 -7.39
CA LEU A 19 -1.58 10.21 -6.07
C LEU A 19 -0.51 11.22 -5.65
N GLY A 20 0.68 11.10 -6.22
CA GLY A 20 1.84 11.93 -5.92
C GLY A 20 2.59 11.40 -4.71
N ARG A 21 3.87 11.08 -4.92
CA ARG A 21 4.79 10.51 -3.93
C ARG A 21 4.88 11.27 -2.60
N HIS A 22 4.59 12.57 -2.61
CA HIS A 22 4.58 13.41 -1.40
C HIS A 22 3.36 13.19 -0.51
N GLN A 23 2.24 12.73 -1.08
CA GLN A 23 1.02 12.44 -0.32
C GLN A 23 1.03 11.04 0.28
N VAL A 24 1.79 10.11 -0.33
CA VAL A 24 1.93 8.72 0.10
C VAL A 24 3.39 8.32 0.36
N PRO A 25 4.10 9.00 1.28
CA PRO A 25 5.53 8.76 1.50
C PRO A 25 5.83 7.34 2.03
N GLY A 26 4.88 6.65 2.68
CA GLY A 26 5.04 5.25 3.07
C GLY A 26 5.06 4.30 1.88
N LEU A 27 4.17 4.50 0.90
CA LEU A 27 4.14 3.70 -0.34
C LEU A 27 5.25 4.07 -1.31
N ALA A 28 5.65 5.35 -1.37
CA ALA A 28 6.70 5.82 -2.27
C ALA A 28 8.09 5.22 -1.96
N ARG A 29 8.25 4.57 -0.80
CA ARG A 29 9.49 3.89 -0.39
C ARG A 29 9.54 2.41 -0.78
N ILE A 30 8.45 1.84 -1.29
CA ILE A 30 8.45 0.46 -1.77
C ILE A 30 9.31 0.39 -3.04
N GLU A 31 10.25 -0.55 -3.07
CA GLU A 31 11.18 -0.72 -4.18
C GLU A 31 10.58 -1.66 -5.25
N PRO A 32 10.53 -1.28 -6.55
CA PRO A 32 9.89 -2.03 -7.63
C PRO A 32 10.40 -3.44 -7.95
N TYR A 33 11.51 -3.84 -7.34
CA TYR A 33 12.18 -5.12 -7.59
C TYR A 33 12.67 -5.73 -6.28
N GLY A 34 12.18 -5.21 -5.15
CA GLY A 34 12.67 -5.52 -3.83
C GLY A 34 11.53 -5.96 -2.93
N ASP A 35 11.64 -7.17 -2.39
CA ASP A 35 10.70 -7.67 -1.40
C ASP A 35 10.60 -6.69 -0.23
N THR A 36 9.43 -6.10 -0.06
CA THR A 36 9.17 -5.15 1.01
C THR A 36 8.03 -5.65 1.88
N THR A 37 8.18 -5.57 3.20
CA THR A 37 7.12 -5.95 4.13
C THR A 37 6.73 -4.76 5.01
N LEU A 38 5.46 -4.39 4.99
CA LEU A 38 4.89 -3.41 5.91
C LEU A 38 4.23 -4.11 7.11
N ARG A 39 4.63 -3.66 8.32
CA ARG A 39 4.07 -4.10 9.60
C ARG A 39 4.25 -3.04 10.67
N GLY A 40 3.47 -3.12 11.74
CA GLY A 40 3.61 -2.27 12.92
C GLY A 40 3.57 -0.78 12.57
N GLU A 41 4.63 -0.04 12.92
CA GLU A 41 4.72 1.41 12.69
C GLU A 41 4.56 1.78 11.21
N ALA A 42 5.09 0.98 10.28
CA ALA A 42 4.98 1.27 8.86
C ALA A 42 3.52 1.23 8.37
N VAL A 43 2.71 0.33 8.92
CA VAL A 43 1.26 0.29 8.68
C VAL A 43 0.56 1.44 9.38
N ASP A 44 0.94 1.75 10.61
CA ASP A 44 0.35 2.85 11.39
C ASP A 44 0.60 4.21 10.70
N GLN A 45 1.68 4.36 9.94
CA GLN A 45 1.97 5.53 9.09
C GLN A 45 1.23 5.49 7.75
N MET A 46 1.22 4.34 7.06
CA MET A 46 0.61 4.22 5.73
C MET A 46 -0.93 4.42 5.75
N VAL A 47 -1.63 3.87 6.75
CA VAL A 47 -3.10 3.94 6.81
C VAL A 47 -3.65 5.38 6.75
N PRO A 48 -3.21 6.33 7.61
CA PRO A 48 -3.70 7.70 7.56
C PRO A 48 -3.31 8.43 6.27
N GLU A 49 -2.20 8.06 5.63
CA GLU A 49 -1.86 8.58 4.30
C GLU A 49 -2.95 8.20 3.30
N LEU A 50 -3.34 6.92 3.24
CA LEU A 50 -4.35 6.41 2.31
C LEU A 50 -5.78 6.92 2.62
N GLU A 51 -6.12 7.10 3.89
CA GLU A 51 -7.43 7.63 4.30
C GLU A 51 -7.65 9.08 3.88
N ALA A 52 -6.57 9.85 3.69
CA ALA A 52 -6.62 11.27 3.34
C ALA A 52 -6.66 11.53 1.82
N LEU A 53 -6.55 10.50 0.97
CA LEU A 53 -6.41 10.67 -0.47
C LEU A 53 -7.74 10.88 -1.19
N ASP A 54 -7.68 11.72 -2.23
CA ASP A 54 -8.68 11.71 -3.28
C ASP A 54 -8.32 10.64 -4.31
N LEU A 55 -9.17 9.62 -4.44
CA LEU A 55 -8.98 8.51 -5.37
C LEU A 55 -9.59 8.76 -6.76
N ALA A 56 -10.27 9.90 -6.97
CA ALA A 56 -10.84 10.26 -8.27
C ALA A 56 -9.84 10.23 -9.46
N PRO A 57 -8.53 10.52 -9.27
CA PRO A 57 -7.55 10.44 -10.36
C PRO A 57 -7.17 9.01 -10.78
N LEU A 58 -7.59 7.98 -10.03
CA LEU A 58 -7.15 6.61 -10.24
C LEU A 58 -7.99 5.87 -11.28
N GLY A 59 -7.33 4.99 -12.03
CA GLY A 59 -7.99 3.95 -12.83
C GLY A 59 -8.55 2.84 -11.95
N ILE A 60 -9.33 1.92 -12.53
CA ILE A 60 -9.98 0.82 -11.78
C ILE A 60 -8.95 -0.05 -11.04
N GLY A 61 -7.88 -0.47 -11.73
CA GLY A 61 -6.84 -1.33 -11.11
C GLY A 61 -6.10 -0.64 -9.97
N GLU A 62 -5.71 0.62 -10.15
CA GLU A 62 -5.07 1.44 -9.11
C GLU A 62 -5.99 1.63 -7.89
N HIS A 63 -7.28 1.88 -8.15
CA HIS A 63 -8.27 2.01 -7.10
C HIS A 63 -8.43 0.70 -6.31
N GLU A 64 -8.46 -0.44 -6.99
CA GLU A 64 -8.48 -1.76 -6.34
C GLU A 64 -7.23 -2.02 -5.48
N VAL A 65 -6.04 -1.64 -5.97
CA VAL A 65 -4.79 -1.73 -5.21
C VAL A 65 -4.86 -0.88 -3.94
N VAL A 66 -5.21 0.40 -4.06
CA VAL A 66 -5.23 1.34 -2.93
C VAL A 66 -6.29 0.95 -1.89
N THR A 67 -7.49 0.57 -2.33
CA THR A 67 -8.55 0.12 -1.43
C THR A 67 -8.19 -1.21 -0.74
N THR A 68 -7.52 -2.12 -1.44
CA THR A 68 -6.98 -3.35 -0.84
C THR A 68 -5.93 -3.04 0.22
N LEU A 69 -4.98 -2.15 -0.07
CA LEU A 69 -3.95 -1.72 0.87
C LEU A 69 -4.54 -1.08 2.12
N LEU A 70 -5.55 -0.22 1.97
CA LEU A 70 -6.23 0.40 3.10
C LEU A 70 -6.96 -0.64 3.96
N ALA A 71 -7.73 -1.53 3.34
CA ALA A 71 -8.46 -2.58 4.06
C ALA A 71 -7.51 -3.52 4.84
N TRP A 72 -6.38 -3.88 4.24
CA TRP A 72 -5.36 -4.69 4.90
C TRP A 72 -4.59 -3.92 5.97
N GLY A 73 -4.30 -2.64 5.74
CA GLY A 73 -3.68 -1.77 6.73
C GLY A 73 -4.53 -1.68 7.99
N GLN A 74 -5.83 -1.44 7.85
CA GLN A 74 -6.77 -1.40 8.98
C GLN A 74 -6.84 -2.73 9.75
N ARG A 75 -6.80 -3.86 9.02
CA ARG A 75 -6.68 -5.19 9.66
C ARG A 75 -5.38 -5.36 10.42
N CYS A 76 -4.24 -4.97 9.84
CA CYS A 76 -2.92 -5.05 10.48
C CYS A 76 -2.79 -4.14 11.72
N ARG A 77 -3.54 -3.03 11.78
CA ARG A 77 -3.61 -2.18 12.99
C ARG A 77 -4.35 -2.89 14.14
N THR A 78 -5.33 -3.72 13.81
CA THR A 78 -6.12 -4.49 14.78
C THR A 78 -5.38 -5.76 15.22
N ASP A 79 -4.77 -6.45 14.27
CA ASP A 79 -3.99 -7.67 14.49
C ASP A 79 -2.52 -7.44 14.10
N ARG A 80 -1.68 -7.29 15.13
CA ARG A 80 -0.25 -6.98 15.00
C ARG A 80 0.58 -8.14 14.44
N GLU A 81 0.01 -9.35 14.31
CA GLU A 81 0.70 -10.49 13.68
C GLU A 81 0.56 -10.50 12.16
N LEU A 82 -0.34 -9.69 11.61
CA LEU A 82 -0.53 -9.53 10.16
C LEU A 82 0.52 -8.59 9.56
N ARG A 83 0.79 -8.81 8.26
CA ARG A 83 1.70 -8.01 7.46
C ARG A 83 1.24 -7.93 6.01
N ILE A 84 1.67 -6.87 5.33
CA ILE A 84 1.49 -6.68 3.89
C ILE A 84 2.86 -6.89 3.26
N ALA A 85 2.97 -7.81 2.32
CA ALA A 85 4.18 -8.06 1.56
C ALA A 85 3.99 -7.56 0.13
N PHE A 86 5.02 -6.88 -0.37
CA PHE A 86 5.21 -6.49 -1.76
C PHE A 86 6.31 -7.39 -2.29
N SER A 87 6.05 -8.03 -3.43
CA SER A 87 7.02 -8.88 -4.11
C SER A 87 7.22 -8.31 -5.50
N GLY A 88 8.46 -7.92 -5.78
CA GLY A 88 8.89 -7.61 -7.14
C GLY A 88 8.99 -8.90 -7.96
N ASP A 89 8.60 -8.82 -9.22
CA ASP A 89 8.82 -9.88 -10.23
C ASP A 89 10.13 -9.65 -11.01
#